data_AF-A0A9D5JZU9-F1
#
_entry.id   AF-A0A9D5JZU9-F1
#
_cell.length_a   1.000
_cell.length_b   1.000
_cell.length_c   1.000
_cell.angle_alpha   90.00
_cell.angle_beta   90.00
_cell.angle_gamma   90.00
#
_symmetry.space_group_name_H-M   'P 1'
#
loop_
_entity.id
_entity.type
_entity.pdbx_description
1 polymer ?
#
loop_
_entity_poly.entity_id
_entity_poly.type
_entity_poly.pdbx_seq_one_letter_code
_entity_poly.pdbx_strand_id
1 'polypeptide(L)'
;MALKSWYDVIKPRSDLRQGHVPEASEFAVHLDQVRDGRALDEYTNPEMFFKRTYLTKNLTRFAAEALRRLSGEKVETNAVFHMITQFGGGKTHALTLLYHLGAYGPQSHQWQGVSRIMQEAGVSAVPQTQTAVFVGTEFDPLHGRGGDDGTPKRLTPWGEIAYRLGGEAGFAAVAEHDRERIAPGGDVIRKFLPPDQPCLILMDEVLHYIARTRKMEAHRDMIDQFYYFLQSFSEQVRAMDRAV
;
A
#
# COMPACT_ATOMS: atom_id res chain seq x y z
N MET A 1 33.97 26.73 -18.06
CA MET A 1 32.75 27.51 -17.72
C MET A 1 32.52 27.39 -16.23
N ALA A 2 32.27 28.50 -15.53
CA ALA A 2 31.88 28.46 -14.13
C ALA A 2 30.47 27.86 -13.99
N LEU A 3 30.27 26.96 -13.03
CA LEU A 3 28.94 26.46 -12.68
C LEU A 3 28.11 27.62 -12.14
N LYS A 4 26.91 27.83 -12.69
CA LYS A 4 25.96 28.80 -12.15
C LYS A 4 25.47 28.32 -10.79
N SER A 5 25.27 29.26 -9.86
CA SER A 5 24.67 28.93 -8.58
C SER A 5 23.27 28.35 -8.76
N TRP A 6 22.86 27.41 -7.90
CA TRP A 6 21.60 26.70 -8.05
C TRP A 6 20.37 27.63 -8.09
N TYR A 7 20.39 28.74 -7.35
CA TYR A 7 19.31 29.73 -7.32
C TYR A 7 19.21 30.56 -8.61
N ASP A 8 20.26 30.59 -9.44
CA ASP A 8 20.24 31.25 -10.75
C ASP A 8 19.67 30.36 -11.87
N VAL A 9 19.57 29.04 -11.62
CA VAL A 9 19.09 28.05 -12.60
C VAL A 9 17.78 27.37 -12.19
N ILE A 10 17.45 27.36 -10.90
CA ILE A 10 16.22 26.76 -10.39
C ILE A 10 15.23 27.88 -10.07
N LYS A 11 14.02 27.79 -10.64
CA LYS A 11 12.89 28.61 -10.22
C LYS A 11 12.12 27.87 -9.12
N PRO A 12 12.05 28.39 -7.90
CA PRO A 12 11.23 27.79 -6.84
C PRO A 12 9.75 27.74 -7.25
N ARG A 13 8.98 26.86 -6.60
CA ARG A 13 7.54 26.73 -6.83
C ARG A 13 6.81 28.07 -6.60
N SER A 14 5.65 28.25 -7.22
CA SER A 14 4.89 29.51 -7.16
C SER A 14 4.41 29.86 -5.75
N ASP A 15 4.00 28.86 -4.97
CA ASP A 15 3.62 28.99 -3.55
C ASP A 15 4.75 29.58 -2.68
N LEU A 16 5.96 29.00 -2.75
CA LEU A 16 7.14 29.49 -2.04
C LEU A 16 7.52 30.92 -2.47
N ARG A 17 7.38 31.22 -3.77
CA ARG A 17 7.65 32.57 -4.31
C ARG A 17 6.60 33.60 -3.88
N GLN A 18 5.38 33.16 -3.58
CA GLN A 18 4.29 34.02 -3.10
C GLN A 18 4.29 34.18 -1.57
N GLY A 19 5.31 33.64 -0.89
CA GLY A 19 5.40 33.68 0.58
C GLY A 19 4.45 32.73 1.29
N HIS A 20 3.83 31.81 0.56
CA HIS A 20 3.07 30.72 1.16
C HIS A 20 4.07 29.72 1.74
N VAL A 21 4.06 29.56 3.06
CA VAL A 21 4.86 28.56 3.75
C VAL A 21 4.01 27.29 3.78
N PRO A 22 4.36 26.24 3.01
CA PRO A 22 3.60 25.00 3.02
C PRO A 22 3.62 24.41 4.42
N GLU A 23 2.48 23.92 4.90
CA GLU A 23 2.47 23.25 6.21
C GLU A 23 3.34 21.99 6.17
N ALA A 24 3.98 21.65 7.29
CA ALA A 24 4.83 20.45 7.37
C ALA A 24 4.07 19.16 6.99
N SER A 25 2.75 19.15 7.22
CA SER A 25 1.80 18.10 6.83
C SER A 25 1.71 17.90 5.32
N GLU A 26 1.91 18.94 4.51
CA GLU A 26 1.87 18.86 3.04
C GLU A 26 3.04 18.04 2.48
N PHE A 27 4.13 17.87 3.25
CA PHE A 27 5.28 17.03 2.89
C PHE A 27 5.14 15.58 3.35
N ALA A 28 4.13 15.26 4.15
CA ALA A 28 3.90 13.91 4.63
C ALA A 28 2.91 13.17 3.71
N VAL A 29 3.35 12.04 3.16
CA VAL A 29 2.48 11.18 2.37
C VAL A 29 1.58 10.39 3.31
N HIS A 30 0.27 10.38 3.03
CA HIS A 30 -0.71 9.56 3.75
C HIS A 30 -1.39 8.60 2.77
N LEU A 31 -1.04 7.31 2.83
CA LEU A 31 -1.51 6.33 1.83
C LEU A 31 -3.04 6.19 1.77
N ASP A 32 -3.73 6.26 2.91
CA ASP A 32 -5.20 6.19 2.95
C ASP A 32 -5.85 7.44 2.31
N GLN A 33 -5.27 8.63 2.50
CA GLN A 33 -5.74 9.85 1.85
C GLN A 33 -5.47 9.82 0.34
N VAL A 34 -4.35 9.24 -0.10
CA VAL A 34 -4.06 9.05 -1.52
C VAL A 34 -5.09 8.12 -2.14
N ARG A 35 -5.37 6.99 -1.47
CA ARG A 35 -6.34 6.00 -1.92
C ARG A 35 -7.75 6.56 -2.05
N ASP A 36 -8.17 7.42 -1.11
CA ASP A 36 -9.51 8.01 -1.09
C ASP A 36 -9.60 9.35 -1.84
N GLY A 37 -8.52 9.79 -2.52
CA GLY A 37 -8.49 11.03 -3.28
C GLY A 37 -8.55 12.32 -2.44
N ARG A 38 -8.25 12.23 -1.13
CA ARG A 38 -8.25 13.37 -0.19
C ARG A 38 -6.89 14.04 -0.03
N ALA A 39 -5.81 13.38 -0.44
CA ALA A 39 -4.47 13.96 -0.42
C ALA A 39 -4.31 15.03 -1.50
N LEU A 40 -3.24 15.83 -1.40
CA LEU A 40 -2.87 16.79 -2.44
C LEU A 40 -2.70 16.11 -3.80
N ASP A 41 -2.98 16.86 -4.87
CA ASP A 41 -2.83 16.42 -6.27
C ASP A 41 -1.43 15.85 -6.57
N GLU A 42 -0.41 16.34 -5.87
CA GLU A 42 0.97 15.86 -6.00
C GLU A 42 1.14 14.39 -5.58
N TYR A 43 0.24 13.87 -4.75
CA TYR A 43 0.21 12.49 -4.28
C TYR A 43 -0.90 11.67 -4.91
N THR A 44 -2.06 12.26 -5.23
CA THR A 44 -3.21 11.54 -5.84
C THR A 44 -3.06 11.38 -7.35
N ASN A 45 -2.50 12.37 -8.05
CA ASN A 45 -2.23 12.28 -9.48
C ASN A 45 -0.91 11.51 -9.70
N PRO A 46 -0.95 10.31 -10.31
CA PRO A 46 0.23 9.48 -10.44
C PRO A 46 1.32 10.11 -11.32
N GLU A 47 0.94 10.79 -12.41
CA GLU A 47 1.93 11.44 -13.29
C GLU A 47 2.70 12.54 -12.56
N MET A 48 2.00 13.37 -11.77
CA MET A 48 2.63 14.39 -10.95
C MET A 48 3.50 13.78 -9.83
N PHE A 49 3.01 12.72 -9.18
CA PHE A 49 3.75 12.00 -8.16
C PHE A 49 5.09 11.46 -8.70
N PHE A 50 5.07 10.79 -9.85
CA PHE A 50 6.29 10.25 -10.48
C PHE A 50 7.23 11.34 -10.96
N LYS A 51 6.70 12.44 -11.53
CA LYS A 51 7.50 13.60 -11.97
C LYS A 51 8.27 14.25 -10.81
N ARG A 52 7.71 14.24 -9.61
CA ARG A 52 8.30 14.82 -8.39
C ARG A 52 9.11 13.82 -7.57
N THR A 53 8.95 12.53 -7.84
CA THR A 53 9.67 11.48 -7.13
C THR A 53 11.06 11.28 -7.71
N TYR A 54 12.08 11.52 -6.89
CA TYR A 54 13.43 11.10 -7.22
C TYR A 54 13.60 9.59 -6.98
N LEU A 55 13.66 8.81 -8.05
CA LEU A 55 13.88 7.37 -7.98
C LEU A 55 15.34 7.05 -7.60
N THR A 56 15.57 6.93 -6.29
CA THR A 56 16.84 6.43 -5.75
C THR A 56 17.09 4.99 -6.20
N LYS A 57 18.35 4.55 -6.12
CA LYS A 57 18.71 3.16 -6.44
C LYS A 57 17.90 2.15 -5.61
N ASN A 58 17.75 2.42 -4.32
CA ASN A 58 17.02 1.53 -3.40
C ASN A 58 15.52 1.51 -3.70
N LEU A 59 14.91 2.67 -3.95
CA LEU A 59 13.48 2.75 -4.30
C LEU A 59 13.19 2.05 -5.64
N THR A 60 14.08 2.23 -6.62
CA THR A 60 13.97 1.56 -7.93
C THR A 60 14.05 0.06 -7.77
N ARG A 61 15.05 -0.44 -7.02
CA ARG A 61 15.23 -1.88 -6.77
C ARG A 61 14.05 -2.48 -6.01
N PHE A 62 13.58 -1.81 -4.96
CA PHE A 62 12.40 -2.24 -4.20
C PHE A 62 11.17 -2.37 -5.11
N ALA A 63 10.88 -1.33 -5.91
CA ALA A 63 9.77 -1.35 -6.84
C ALA A 63 9.92 -2.45 -7.91
N ALA A 64 11.14 -2.67 -8.39
CA ALA A 64 11.45 -3.71 -9.35
C ALA A 64 11.26 -5.12 -8.77
N GLU A 65 11.68 -5.37 -7.52
CA GLU A 65 11.49 -6.66 -6.85
C GLU A 65 9.99 -6.98 -6.65
N ALA A 66 9.20 -6.00 -6.22
CA ALA A 66 7.74 -6.13 -6.13
C ALA A 66 7.12 -6.41 -7.52
N LEU A 67 7.54 -5.66 -8.54
CA LEU A 67 7.03 -5.79 -9.90
C LEU A 67 7.34 -7.16 -10.52
N ARG A 68 8.55 -7.69 -10.29
CA ARG A 68 8.92 -9.05 -10.70
C ARG A 68 7.95 -10.07 -10.15
N ARG A 69 7.68 -10.01 -8.83
CA ARG A 69 6.75 -10.93 -8.19
C ARG A 69 5.33 -10.80 -8.72
N LEU A 70 4.80 -9.58 -8.88
CA LEU A 70 3.47 -9.35 -9.48
C LEU A 70 3.35 -9.86 -10.93
N SER A 71 4.48 -9.91 -11.64
CA SER A 71 4.57 -10.44 -13.01
C SER A 71 4.67 -11.97 -13.06
N GLY A 72 4.73 -12.65 -11.91
CA GLY A 72 4.80 -14.11 -11.81
C GLY A 72 6.20 -14.67 -11.65
N GLU A 73 7.23 -13.82 -11.57
CA GLU A 73 8.60 -14.27 -11.34
C GLU A 73 8.79 -14.68 -9.88
N LYS A 74 9.08 -15.96 -9.65
CA LYS A 74 9.29 -16.52 -8.30
C LYS A 74 10.76 -16.68 -7.91
N VAL A 75 11.66 -16.69 -8.89
CA VAL A 75 13.08 -16.96 -8.66
C VAL A 75 13.73 -15.72 -8.05
N GLU A 76 14.26 -15.86 -6.83
CA GLU A 76 14.91 -14.79 -6.08
C GLU A 76 14.02 -13.55 -5.86
N THR A 77 12.70 -13.76 -5.73
CA THR A 77 11.75 -12.69 -5.41
C THR A 77 11.06 -12.95 -4.07
N ASN A 78 10.87 -11.88 -3.30
CA ASN A 78 10.11 -11.93 -2.07
C ASN A 78 8.62 -11.66 -2.37
N ALA A 79 7.73 -12.42 -1.72
CA ALA A 79 6.30 -12.15 -1.73
C ALA A 79 5.86 -11.26 -0.56
N VAL A 80 6.72 -11.05 0.43
CA VAL A 80 6.41 -10.28 1.63
C VAL A 80 7.61 -9.41 1.97
N PHE A 81 7.39 -8.09 1.98
CA PHE A 81 8.42 -7.10 2.25
C PHE A 81 8.17 -6.44 3.61
N HIS A 82 9.15 -6.54 4.51
CA HIS A 82 9.12 -5.79 5.77
C HIS A 82 10.08 -4.61 5.66
N MET A 83 9.53 -3.40 5.52
CA MET A 83 10.33 -2.19 5.41
C MET A 83 10.70 -1.65 6.80
N ILE A 84 11.91 -1.95 7.25
CA ILE A 84 12.46 -1.37 8.48
C ILE A 84 13.16 -0.06 8.11
N THR A 85 12.46 1.05 8.31
CA THR A 85 13.03 2.40 8.14
C THR A 85 12.77 3.23 9.39
N GLN A 86 13.70 4.11 9.74
CA GLN A 86 13.46 5.13 10.77
C GLN A 86 12.40 6.14 10.29
N PHE A 87 11.89 6.97 11.21
CA PHE A 87 10.94 8.05 10.87
C PHE A 87 11.49 8.92 9.72
N GLY A 88 10.63 9.24 8.75
CA GLY A 88 11.02 9.98 7.55
C GLY A 88 11.75 9.15 6.48
N GLY A 89 11.93 7.84 6.67
CA GLY A 89 12.66 6.96 5.73
C GLY A 89 11.95 6.64 4.41
N GLY A 90 10.85 7.31 4.09
CA GLY A 90 10.17 7.18 2.79
C GLY A 90 9.30 5.93 2.61
N LYS A 91 8.97 5.19 3.68
CA LYS A 91 8.08 4.01 3.65
C LYS A 91 6.74 4.30 2.98
N THR A 92 6.00 5.31 3.46
CA THR A 92 4.68 5.62 2.90
C THR A 92 4.79 6.14 1.47
N HIS A 93 5.89 6.81 1.11
CA HIS A 93 6.20 7.19 -0.26
C HIS A 93 6.43 5.97 -1.17
N ALA A 94 7.17 4.97 -0.69
CA ALA A 94 7.42 3.74 -1.42
C ALA A 94 6.14 2.90 -1.60
N LEU A 95 5.30 2.81 -0.57
CA LEU A 95 3.98 2.16 -0.68
C LEU A 95 3.07 2.91 -1.67
N THR A 96 3.09 4.25 -1.67
CA THR A 96 2.33 5.07 -2.61
C THR A 96 2.81 4.90 -4.05
N LEU A 97 4.12 4.74 -4.26
CA LEU A 97 4.67 4.40 -5.56
C LEU A 97 4.13 3.05 -6.07
N LEU A 98 4.14 2.01 -5.23
CA LEU A 98 3.58 0.70 -5.60
C LEU A 98 2.07 0.76 -5.83
N TYR A 99 1.34 1.53 -5.01
CA TYR A 99 -0.09 1.77 -5.19
C TYR A 99 -0.40 2.31 -6.59
N HIS A 100 0.31 3.36 -7.03
CA HIS A 100 0.12 3.94 -8.36
C HIS A 100 0.52 2.97 -9.48
N LEU A 101 1.61 2.21 -9.33
CA LEU A 101 1.97 1.20 -10.34
C LEU A 101 0.90 0.11 -10.46
N GLY A 102 0.44 -0.45 -9.34
CA GLY A 102 -0.53 -1.53 -9.33
C GLY A 102 -1.91 -1.11 -9.80
N ALA A 103 -2.37 0.08 -9.40
CA ALA A 103 -3.70 0.60 -9.72
C ALA A 103 -3.86 0.99 -11.20
N TYR A 104 -2.78 1.38 -11.89
CA TYR A 104 -2.84 1.86 -13.27
C TYR A 104 -2.15 0.93 -14.28
N GLY A 105 -1.39 -0.07 -13.82
CA GLY A 105 -0.84 -1.13 -14.65
C GLY A 105 -0.13 -0.57 -15.90
N PRO A 106 -0.51 -1.01 -17.12
CA PRO A 106 0.10 -0.52 -18.37
C PRO A 106 0.05 0.99 -18.59
N GLN A 107 -0.94 1.69 -18.04
CA GLN A 107 -1.06 3.15 -18.19
C GLN A 107 0.09 3.90 -17.51
N SER A 108 0.77 3.26 -16.55
CA SER A 108 1.91 3.83 -15.84
C SER A 108 3.18 3.99 -16.70
N HIS A 109 3.29 3.27 -17.83
CA HIS A 109 4.55 3.18 -18.60
C HIS A 109 5.05 4.53 -19.11
N GLN A 110 4.14 5.49 -19.32
CA GLN A 110 4.46 6.84 -19.78
C GLN A 110 5.00 7.76 -18.68
N TRP A 111 4.88 7.38 -17.40
CA TRP A 111 5.31 8.23 -16.30
C TRP A 111 6.81 8.19 -16.09
N GLN A 112 7.35 9.31 -15.61
CA GLN A 112 8.78 9.51 -15.45
C GLN A 112 9.40 8.43 -14.57
N GLY A 113 10.36 7.70 -15.12
CA GLY A 113 11.16 6.70 -14.41
C GLY A 113 10.54 5.31 -14.30
N VAL A 114 9.29 5.09 -14.73
CA VAL A 114 8.66 3.76 -14.73
C VAL A 114 9.39 2.78 -15.66
N SER A 115 9.86 3.26 -16.82
CA SER A 115 10.69 2.45 -17.73
C SER A 115 11.96 1.91 -17.08
N ARG A 116 12.59 2.68 -16.18
CA ARG A 116 13.77 2.25 -15.42
C ARG A 116 13.42 1.15 -14.42
N ILE A 117 12.26 1.25 -13.75
CA ILE A 117 11.79 0.21 -12.83
C ILE A 117 11.51 -1.09 -13.60
N MET A 118 10.85 -1.00 -14.76
CA MET A 118 10.58 -2.16 -15.62
C MET A 118 11.87 -2.81 -16.15
N GLN A 119 12.85 -2.00 -16.55
CA GLN A 119 14.15 -2.48 -17.00
C GLN A 119 14.91 -3.20 -15.87
N GLU A 120 14.95 -2.62 -14.67
CA GLU A 120 15.56 -3.25 -13.49
C GLU A 120 14.84 -4.56 -13.11
N ALA A 121 13.51 -4.59 -13.26
CA ALA A 121 12.70 -5.77 -13.04
C ALA A 121 12.86 -6.85 -14.13
N GLY A 122 13.32 -6.49 -15.32
CA GLY A 122 13.37 -7.39 -16.48
C GLY A 122 11.98 -7.78 -17.00
N VAL A 123 10.97 -6.92 -16.82
CA VAL A 123 9.59 -7.19 -17.28
C VAL A 123 9.18 -6.25 -18.41
N SER A 124 8.30 -6.72 -19.30
CA SER A 124 7.83 -5.95 -20.45
C SER A 124 6.64 -5.03 -20.14
N ALA A 125 5.93 -5.26 -19.02
CA ALA A 125 4.80 -4.44 -18.61
C ALA A 125 4.59 -4.47 -17.10
N VAL A 126 4.15 -3.35 -16.55
CA VAL A 126 3.50 -3.28 -15.22
C VAL A 126 2.12 -3.95 -15.30
N PRO A 127 1.85 -5.02 -14.52
CA PRO A 127 0.57 -5.70 -14.55
C PRO A 127 -0.49 -4.90 -13.78
N GLN A 128 -1.72 -4.89 -14.31
CA GLN A 128 -2.87 -4.38 -13.57
C GLN A 128 -3.09 -5.27 -12.35
N THR A 129 -3.16 -4.66 -11.16
CA THR A 129 -3.09 -5.40 -9.89
C THR A 129 -4.25 -5.06 -8.98
N GLN A 130 -4.90 -6.09 -8.43
CA GLN A 130 -5.92 -5.93 -7.41
C GLN A 130 -5.25 -5.49 -6.10
N THR A 131 -5.55 -4.27 -5.64
CA THR A 131 -4.79 -3.64 -4.56
C THR A 131 -5.62 -3.49 -3.29
N ALA A 132 -5.16 -4.08 -2.19
CA ALA A 132 -5.68 -3.83 -0.85
C ALA A 132 -4.76 -2.90 -0.07
N VAL A 133 -5.35 -1.92 0.60
CA VAL A 133 -4.63 -0.93 1.42
C VAL A 133 -5.23 -0.95 2.82
N PHE A 134 -4.39 -1.26 3.80
CA PHE A 134 -4.72 -1.20 5.22
C PHE A 134 -3.79 -0.21 5.91
N VAL A 135 -4.35 0.85 6.49
CA VAL A 135 -3.58 1.87 7.23
C VAL A 135 -4.02 1.88 8.68
N GLY A 136 -3.11 1.54 9.59
CA GLY A 136 -3.43 1.32 11.00
C GLY A 136 -3.79 2.58 11.79
N THR A 137 -3.48 3.78 11.29
CA THR A 137 -3.96 5.05 11.87
C THR A 137 -5.42 5.33 11.51
N GLU A 138 -5.90 4.87 10.36
CA GLU A 138 -7.21 5.22 9.84
C GLU A 138 -8.28 4.16 10.13
N PHE A 139 -7.91 2.88 10.18
CA PHE A 139 -8.87 1.81 10.45
C PHE A 139 -9.30 1.80 11.92
N ASP A 140 -10.53 2.17 12.25
CA ASP A 140 -11.03 2.19 13.62
C ASP A 140 -11.17 0.75 14.20
N PRO A 141 -10.40 0.35 15.22
CA PRO A 141 -10.52 -0.98 15.82
C PRO A 141 -11.84 -1.20 16.59
N LEU A 142 -12.55 -0.12 16.98
CA LEU A 142 -13.79 -0.22 17.73
C LEU A 142 -14.98 -0.49 16.81
N HIS A 143 -15.19 0.42 15.84
CA HIS A 143 -16.34 0.35 14.94
C HIS A 143 -16.02 -0.22 13.56
N GLY A 144 -14.75 -0.46 13.22
CA GLY A 144 -14.38 -0.90 11.88
C GLY A 144 -14.70 0.14 10.80
N ARG A 145 -14.90 -0.32 9.56
CA ARG A 145 -15.17 0.54 8.39
C ARG A 145 -16.44 0.10 7.66
N GLY A 146 -17.14 1.06 7.04
CA GLY A 146 -18.36 0.83 6.25
C GLY A 146 -19.63 0.67 7.09
N GLY A 147 -20.68 0.16 6.44
CA GLY A 147 -22.02 -0.06 6.99
C GLY A 147 -23.02 1.08 6.71
N ASP A 148 -22.52 2.28 6.47
CA ASP A 148 -23.27 3.51 6.18
C ASP A 148 -23.10 4.00 4.73
N ASP A 149 -22.08 3.50 4.03
CA ASP A 149 -21.69 3.84 2.65
C ASP A 149 -22.17 2.81 1.61
N GLY A 150 -23.07 1.90 2.01
CA GLY A 150 -23.56 0.80 1.16
C GLY A 150 -22.61 -0.40 1.09
N THR A 151 -21.47 -0.35 1.77
CA THR A 151 -20.53 -1.48 1.85
C THR A 151 -20.71 -2.27 3.17
N PRO A 152 -20.37 -3.58 3.22
CA PRO A 152 -20.56 -4.39 4.43
C PRO A 152 -19.79 -3.86 5.63
N LYS A 153 -20.33 -3.92 6.85
CA LYS A 153 -19.54 -3.51 8.04
C LYS A 153 -18.34 -4.46 8.22
N ARG A 154 -17.11 -3.92 8.16
CA ARG A 154 -15.86 -4.68 8.32
C ARG A 154 -15.21 -4.31 9.64
N LEU A 155 -15.20 -5.21 10.60
CA LEU A 155 -14.73 -4.96 11.97
C LEU A 155 -13.24 -5.23 12.16
N THR A 156 -12.61 -5.93 11.22
CA THR A 156 -11.26 -6.48 11.39
C THR A 156 -10.35 -6.20 10.18
N PRO A 157 -9.02 -6.25 10.36
CA PRO A 157 -8.07 -6.09 9.24
C PRO A 157 -8.28 -7.11 8.12
N TRP A 158 -8.62 -8.36 8.45
CA TRP A 158 -8.86 -9.39 7.44
C TRP A 158 -10.18 -9.18 6.71
N GLY A 159 -11.24 -8.72 7.40
CA GLY A 159 -12.49 -8.31 6.76
C GLY A 159 -12.28 -7.16 5.77
N GLU A 160 -11.49 -6.15 6.15
CA GLU A 160 -11.13 -5.04 5.28
C GLU A 160 -10.31 -5.50 4.07
N ILE A 161 -9.23 -6.26 4.29
CA ILE A 161 -8.37 -6.75 3.20
C ILE A 161 -9.15 -7.64 2.23
N ALA A 162 -9.97 -8.56 2.75
CA ALA A 162 -10.77 -9.45 1.92
C ALA A 162 -11.78 -8.69 1.07
N TYR A 163 -12.45 -7.68 1.63
CA TYR A 163 -13.34 -6.80 0.87
C TYR A 163 -12.60 -5.99 -0.20
N ARG A 164 -11.41 -5.46 0.10
CA ARG A 164 -10.63 -4.68 -0.88
C ARG A 164 -10.09 -5.55 -2.04
N LEU A 165 -9.84 -6.84 -1.79
CA LEU A 165 -9.38 -7.76 -2.84
C LEU A 165 -10.53 -8.38 -3.65
N GLY A 166 -11.63 -8.75 -3.01
CA GLY A 166 -12.70 -9.55 -3.64
C GLY A 166 -14.09 -8.93 -3.58
N GLY A 167 -14.23 -7.68 -3.13
CA GLY A 167 -15.52 -7.02 -2.91
C GLY A 167 -16.38 -7.78 -1.90
N GLU A 168 -17.69 -7.81 -2.13
CA GLU A 168 -18.63 -8.54 -1.27
C GLU A 168 -18.33 -10.05 -1.20
N ALA A 169 -17.90 -10.67 -2.30
CA ALA A 169 -17.56 -12.09 -2.33
C ALA A 169 -16.32 -12.39 -1.47
N GLY A 170 -15.31 -11.52 -1.52
CA GLY A 170 -14.13 -11.60 -0.66
C GLY A 170 -14.51 -11.47 0.82
N PHE A 171 -15.33 -10.47 1.17
CA PHE A 171 -15.81 -10.30 2.54
C PHE A 171 -16.66 -11.48 3.03
N ALA A 172 -17.54 -12.01 2.17
CA ALA A 172 -18.40 -13.14 2.51
C ALA A 172 -17.59 -14.37 2.95
N ALA A 173 -16.41 -14.60 2.38
CA ALA A 173 -15.52 -15.70 2.77
C ALA A 173 -15.01 -15.59 4.21
N VAL A 174 -14.98 -14.38 4.79
CA VAL A 174 -14.47 -14.10 6.14
C VAL A 174 -15.51 -13.47 7.07
N ALA A 175 -16.78 -13.35 6.66
CA ALA A 175 -17.79 -12.59 7.38
C ALA A 175 -18.04 -13.12 8.82
N GLU A 176 -18.01 -14.45 9.00
CA GLU A 176 -18.11 -15.05 10.33
C GLU A 176 -16.88 -14.73 11.19
N HIS A 177 -15.68 -14.86 10.63
CA HIS A 177 -14.42 -14.52 11.29
C HIS A 177 -14.34 -13.04 11.68
N ASP A 178 -14.83 -12.15 10.80
CA ASP A 178 -14.91 -10.70 11.06
C ASP A 178 -15.87 -10.39 12.22
N ARG A 179 -17.06 -11.01 12.23
CA ARG A 179 -18.07 -10.84 13.28
C ARG A 179 -17.59 -11.36 14.63
N GLU A 180 -16.98 -12.54 14.66
CA GLU A 180 -16.46 -13.16 15.88
C GLU A 180 -15.10 -12.61 16.30
N ARG A 181 -14.45 -11.80 15.44
CA ARG A 181 -13.11 -11.26 15.68
C ARG A 181 -12.05 -12.34 15.90
N ILE A 182 -12.21 -13.49 15.24
CA ILE A 182 -11.27 -14.62 15.28
C ILE A 182 -10.59 -14.71 13.93
N ALA A 183 -9.25 -14.74 13.93
CA ALA A 183 -8.44 -14.78 12.72
C ALA A 183 -8.80 -15.98 11.82
N PRO A 184 -8.95 -15.77 10.50
CA PRO A 184 -9.18 -16.86 9.58
C PRO A 184 -7.93 -17.72 9.43
N GLY A 185 -8.12 -19.04 9.36
CA GLY A 185 -7.06 -19.99 9.00
C GLY A 185 -6.69 -19.91 7.51
N GLY A 186 -5.58 -20.53 7.13
CA GLY A 186 -5.05 -20.50 5.76
C GLY A 186 -6.07 -20.91 4.67
N ASP A 187 -6.88 -21.93 4.93
CA ASP A 187 -7.92 -22.41 4.00
C ASP A 187 -9.00 -21.38 3.71
N VAL A 188 -9.33 -20.54 4.70
CA VAL A 188 -10.27 -19.44 4.56
C VAL A 188 -9.62 -18.27 3.85
N ILE A 189 -8.37 -17.96 4.20
CA ILE A 189 -7.60 -16.89 3.55
C ILE A 189 -7.48 -17.11 2.05
N ARG A 190 -7.20 -18.36 1.62
CA ARG A 190 -7.11 -18.69 0.19
C ARG A 190 -8.38 -18.40 -0.60
N LYS A 191 -9.55 -18.37 0.03
CA LYS A 191 -10.84 -18.16 -0.66
C LYS A 191 -11.04 -16.72 -1.12
N PHE A 192 -10.45 -15.73 -0.45
CA PHE A 192 -10.58 -14.32 -0.85
C PHE A 192 -9.38 -13.78 -1.63
N LEU A 193 -8.25 -14.49 -1.62
CA LEU A 193 -7.09 -14.14 -2.43
C LEU A 193 -7.38 -14.45 -3.92
N PRO A 194 -7.16 -13.51 -4.85
CA PRO A 194 -7.51 -13.71 -6.24
C PRO A 194 -6.53 -14.71 -6.90
N PRO A 195 -7.00 -15.88 -7.40
CA PRO A 195 -6.10 -16.92 -7.92
C PRO A 195 -5.45 -16.55 -9.26
N ASP A 196 -6.19 -15.84 -10.13
CA ASP A 196 -5.80 -15.61 -11.53
C ASP A 196 -5.38 -14.15 -11.81
N GLN A 197 -5.31 -13.31 -10.78
CA GLN A 197 -4.95 -11.90 -10.92
C GLN A 197 -3.81 -11.53 -9.97
N PRO A 198 -2.89 -10.63 -10.38
CA PRO A 198 -1.94 -10.07 -9.43
C PRO A 198 -2.66 -9.40 -8.27
N CYS A 199 -2.15 -9.58 -7.06
CA CYS A 199 -2.60 -8.83 -5.90
C CYS A 199 -1.44 -8.13 -5.18
N LEU A 200 -1.71 -6.90 -4.76
CA LEU A 200 -0.78 -6.07 -3.99
C LEU A 200 -1.45 -5.71 -2.68
N ILE A 201 -0.81 -6.04 -1.56
CA ILE A 201 -1.32 -5.76 -0.22
C ILE A 201 -0.39 -4.78 0.48
N LEU A 202 -0.84 -3.55 0.61
CA LEU A 202 -0.10 -2.47 1.25
C LEU A 202 -0.61 -2.29 2.68
N MET A 203 0.28 -2.53 3.64
CA MET A 203 0.01 -2.31 5.05
C MET A 203 0.90 -1.18 5.58
N ASP A 204 0.29 -0.11 6.08
CA ASP A 204 1.01 1.02 6.68
C ASP A 204 0.58 1.22 8.14
N GLU A 205 1.50 1.73 8.97
CA GLU A 205 1.25 2.06 10.37
C GLU A 205 0.57 0.93 11.20
N VAL A 206 0.88 -0.33 10.90
CA VAL A 206 0.30 -1.50 11.59
C VAL A 206 0.57 -1.51 13.09
N LEU A 207 1.72 -0.96 13.51
CA LEU A 207 2.05 -0.80 14.93
C LEU A 207 1.12 0.18 15.64
N HIS A 208 0.61 1.18 14.92
CA HIS A 208 -0.37 2.12 15.46
C HIS A 208 -1.71 1.42 15.74
N TYR A 209 -2.15 0.55 14.81
CA TYR A 209 -3.34 -0.29 15.03
C TYR A 209 -3.19 -1.16 16.29
N ILE A 210 -2.05 -1.85 16.44
CA ILE A 210 -1.76 -2.68 17.62
C ILE A 210 -1.75 -1.83 18.91
N ALA A 211 -1.12 -0.66 18.88
CA ALA A 211 -1.01 0.22 20.05
C ALA A 211 -2.38 0.74 20.52
N ARG A 212 -3.28 1.10 19.60
CA ARG A 212 -4.65 1.53 19.94
C ARG A 212 -5.49 0.37 20.47
N THR A 213 -5.41 -0.77 19.79
CA THR A 213 -6.16 -1.99 20.17
C THR A 213 -5.78 -2.46 21.58
N ARG A 214 -4.51 -2.31 21.98
CA ARG A 214 -4.04 -2.64 23.33
C ARG A 214 -4.78 -1.91 24.45
N LYS A 215 -5.28 -0.70 24.19
CA LYS A 215 -6.03 0.10 25.17
C LYS A 215 -7.49 -0.34 25.32
N MET A 216 -7.97 -1.26 24.46
CA MET A 216 -9.34 -1.74 24.46
C MET A 216 -9.42 -3.03 25.28
N GLU A 217 -9.87 -2.94 26.53
CA GLU A 217 -9.95 -4.10 27.43
C GLU A 217 -10.82 -5.23 26.84
N ALA A 218 -11.96 -4.88 26.23
CA ALA A 218 -12.88 -5.84 25.63
C ALA A 218 -12.29 -6.59 24.42
N HIS A 219 -11.20 -6.10 23.82
CA HIS A 219 -10.62 -6.63 22.59
C HIS A 219 -9.11 -6.84 22.71
N ARG A 220 -8.61 -7.12 23.92
CA ARG A 220 -7.17 -7.35 24.13
C ARG A 220 -6.63 -8.53 23.30
N ASP A 221 -7.42 -9.59 23.17
CA ASP A 221 -7.06 -10.79 22.39
C ASP A 221 -6.98 -10.52 20.89
N MET A 222 -7.54 -9.40 20.40
CA MET A 222 -7.45 -8.99 18.98
C MET A 222 -6.00 -8.83 18.54
N ILE A 223 -5.08 -8.48 19.45
CA ILE A 223 -3.66 -8.37 19.11
C ILE A 223 -3.11 -9.74 18.70
N ASP A 224 -3.42 -10.78 19.48
CA ASP A 224 -2.97 -12.14 19.19
C ASP A 224 -3.64 -12.68 17.93
N GLN A 225 -4.94 -12.42 17.77
CA GLN A 225 -5.66 -12.75 16.52
C GLN A 225 -5.02 -12.06 15.31
N PHE A 226 -4.65 -10.78 15.42
CA PHE A 226 -3.99 -10.09 14.34
C PHE A 226 -2.61 -10.68 14.02
N TYR A 227 -1.83 -11.12 15.01
CA TYR A 227 -0.58 -11.84 14.77
C TYR A 227 -0.81 -13.19 14.07
N TYR A 228 -1.78 -13.97 14.51
CA TYR A 228 -2.13 -15.24 13.85
C TYR A 228 -2.60 -15.04 12.41
N PHE A 229 -3.37 -13.98 12.17
CA PHE A 229 -3.76 -13.57 10.83
C PHE A 229 -2.52 -13.22 9.99
N LEU A 230 -1.63 -12.34 10.46
CA LEU A 230 -0.44 -11.94 9.71
C LEU A 230 0.45 -13.13 9.35
N GLN A 231 0.64 -14.07 10.28
CA GLN A 231 1.39 -15.29 10.02
C GLN A 231 0.72 -16.10 8.90
N SER A 232 -0.53 -16.51 9.09
CA SER A 232 -1.26 -17.35 8.14
C SER A 232 -1.41 -16.66 6.77
N PHE A 233 -1.66 -15.36 6.78
CA PHE A 233 -1.81 -14.53 5.59
C PHE A 233 -0.52 -14.45 4.79
N SER A 234 0.62 -14.20 5.46
CA SER A 234 1.94 -14.15 4.82
C SER A 234 2.32 -15.49 4.18
N GLU A 235 1.93 -16.62 4.79
CA GLU A 235 2.14 -17.96 4.23
C GLU A 235 1.32 -18.17 2.97
N GLN A 236 0.04 -17.78 2.96
CA GLN A 236 -0.80 -17.90 1.77
C GLN A 236 -0.33 -16.98 0.63
N VAL A 237 0.06 -15.74 0.94
CA VAL A 237 0.61 -14.80 -0.05
C VAL A 237 1.92 -15.34 -0.65
N ARG A 238 2.81 -15.95 0.15
CA ARG A 238 4.04 -16.60 -0.34
C ARG A 238 3.78 -17.76 -1.28
N ALA A 239 2.67 -18.49 -1.08
CA ALA A 239 2.29 -19.61 -1.94
C ALA A 239 1.76 -19.17 -3.30
N MET A 240 1.26 -17.92 -3.43
CA MET A 240 0.74 -17.38 -4.68
C MET A 240 1.83 -16.90 -5.63
N ASP A 241 1.59 -17.06 -6.93
CA ASP A 241 2.54 -16.71 -7.98
C ASP A 241 2.70 -15.21 -8.15
N ARG A 242 1.61 -14.47 -8.01
CA ARG A 242 1.49 -13.06 -8.39
C ARG A 242 1.00 -12.20 -7.22
N ALA A 243 1.55 -12.40 -6.03
CA ALA A 243 1.14 -11.68 -4.82
C ALA A 243 2.34 -11.02 -4.12
N VAL A 244 2.15 -9.77 -3.67
CA VAL A 244 3.13 -8.95 -2.93
C VAL A 244 2.47 -8.23 -1.76
#